data_AF-A0A7X2TEI8-F1
#
_entry.id   AF-A0A7X2TEI8-F1
#
_cell.length_a   1.000
_cell.length_b   1.000
_cell.length_c   1.000
_cell.angle_alpha   90.00
_cell.angle_beta   90.00
_cell.angle_gamma   90.00
#
_symmetry.space_group_name_H-M   'P 1'
#
loop_
_entity.id
_entity.type
_entity.pdbx_description
1 polymer ?
#
loop_
_entity_poly.entity_id
_entity_poly.type
_entity_poly.pdbx_seq_one_letter_code
_entity_poly.pdbx_strand_id
1 'polypeptide(L)'
;MSERSEVYQIGMMQCPENFRYRSVLERGKPVHNGDYFSLRHPKMACSRRAKLFAPFAALSGFEEKIRAEEETLAPRRFPDAEAQEELNRKLNMLAEMTAQKQNPVRAEVCFFQSMETERKNGFRELGVYETICGRVMAVCSEEQQLILENRCIRFADLYRLIIL
;
A
#
# COMPACT_ATOMS: atom_id res chain seq x y z
N MET A 1 34.84 18.79 48.43
CA MET A 1 34.93 17.32 48.21
C MET A 1 33.96 16.69 49.21
N SER A 2 32.84 16.09 48.87
CA SER A 2 32.52 15.24 47.73
C SER A 2 31.06 15.48 47.35
N GLU A 3 30.83 15.81 46.09
CA GLU A 3 29.54 15.57 45.45
C GLU A 3 29.22 14.08 45.62
N ARG A 4 28.06 13.74 46.17
CA ARG A 4 27.48 12.41 46.05
C ARG A 4 26.23 12.54 45.22
N SER A 5 26.42 12.15 43.98
CA SER A 5 25.49 11.97 42.88
C SER A 5 24.13 11.45 43.34
N GLU A 6 23.08 12.25 43.16
CA GLU A 6 21.70 11.77 43.16
C GLU A 6 21.50 10.87 41.93
N VAL A 7 21.62 9.55 42.14
CA VAL A 7 21.22 8.57 41.13
C VAL A 7 19.71 8.44 41.19
N TYR A 8 19.00 9.27 40.42
CA TYR A 8 17.56 9.13 40.25
C TYR A 8 17.25 7.82 39.51
N GLN A 9 16.81 6.83 40.28
CA GLN A 9 16.36 5.54 39.78
C GLN A 9 14.93 5.69 39.23
N ILE A 10 14.84 6.15 37.98
CA ILE A 10 13.57 6.39 37.28
C ILE A 10 12.73 5.10 37.30
N GLY A 11 11.52 5.18 37.86
CA GLY A 11 10.55 4.08 37.93
C GLY A 11 10.45 3.35 39.29
N MET A 12 11.30 3.67 40.26
CA MET A 12 11.20 3.12 41.63
C MET A 12 10.59 4.17 42.56
N MET A 13 9.28 4.05 42.83
CA MET A 13 8.64 4.88 43.85
C MET A 13 9.06 4.37 45.24
N GLN A 14 9.74 5.20 46.02
CA GLN A 14 10.10 4.86 47.39
C GLN A 14 8.82 4.66 48.21
N CYS A 15 8.73 3.54 48.93
CA CYS A 15 7.58 3.26 49.78
C CYS A 15 7.52 4.32 50.90
N PRO A 16 6.40 5.05 51.08
CA PRO A 16 6.29 6.07 52.12
C PRO A 16 6.56 5.52 53.51
N GLU A 17 7.16 6.33 54.38
CA GLU A 17 7.59 5.90 55.72
C GLU A 17 6.43 5.36 56.56
N ASN A 18 5.26 6.00 56.50
CA ASN A 18 4.03 5.64 57.22
C ASN A 18 3.04 4.81 56.37
N PHE A 19 3.53 3.90 55.52
CA PHE A 19 2.63 3.06 54.73
C PHE A 19 1.89 2.04 55.61
N ARG A 20 0.57 2.22 55.74
CA ARG A 20 -0.34 1.42 56.60
C ARG A 20 -0.21 -0.11 56.42
N TYR A 21 0.17 -0.57 55.24
CA TYR A 21 0.26 -2.01 54.91
C TYR A 21 1.70 -2.47 54.65
N ARG A 22 2.70 -1.80 55.23
CA ARG A 22 4.11 -2.12 55.05
C ARG A 22 4.43 -3.60 55.33
N SER A 23 3.89 -4.12 56.43
CA SER A 23 4.06 -5.53 56.81
C SER A 23 3.44 -6.53 55.83
N VAL A 24 2.44 -6.13 55.05
CA VAL A 24 1.83 -6.97 53.99
C VAL A 24 2.63 -6.86 52.70
N LEU A 25 3.07 -5.65 52.35
CA LEU A 25 3.92 -5.43 51.18
C LEU A 25 5.23 -6.22 51.27
N GLU A 26 5.87 -6.21 52.45
CA GLU A 26 7.12 -6.92 52.73
C GLU A 26 6.96 -8.45 52.65
N ARG A 27 5.76 -8.99 52.91
CA ARG A 27 5.47 -10.43 52.73
C ARG A 27 5.46 -10.86 51.27
N GLY A 28 5.32 -9.91 50.34
CA GLY A 28 5.31 -10.19 48.91
C GLY A 28 4.07 -10.93 48.42
N LYS A 29 4.14 -11.45 47.19
CA LYS A 29 3.03 -12.16 46.57
C LYS A 29 2.88 -13.55 47.19
N PRO A 30 1.65 -14.02 47.47
CA PRO A 30 1.42 -15.40 47.89
C PRO A 30 2.04 -16.40 46.91
N VAL A 31 2.85 -17.32 47.43
CA VAL A 31 3.51 -18.36 46.64
C VAL A 31 2.78 -19.67 46.88
N HIS A 32 2.13 -20.18 45.84
CA HIS A 32 1.39 -21.43 45.86
C HIS A 32 2.21 -22.52 45.15
N ASN A 33 2.67 -23.52 45.91
CA ASN A 33 3.52 -24.62 45.45
C ASN A 33 2.92 -25.97 45.87
N GLY A 34 2.03 -26.51 45.03
CA GLY A 34 1.45 -27.85 45.25
C GLY A 34 0.42 -27.92 46.39
N ASP A 35 -0.05 -26.78 46.88
CA ASP A 35 -1.16 -26.68 47.82
C ASP A 35 -2.53 -26.86 47.13
N TYR A 36 -3.59 -26.93 47.93
CA TYR A 36 -4.97 -27.04 47.44
C TYR A 36 -5.33 -25.94 46.43
N PHE A 37 -4.82 -24.72 46.63
CA PHE A 37 -5.03 -23.61 45.71
C PHE A 37 -4.40 -23.87 44.34
N SER A 38 -3.15 -24.33 44.30
CA SER A 38 -2.44 -24.68 43.06
C SER A 38 -3.12 -25.80 42.27
N LEU A 39 -3.72 -26.76 42.98
CA LEU A 39 -4.44 -27.89 42.36
C LEU A 39 -5.76 -27.44 41.72
N ARG A 40 -6.49 -26.53 42.38
CA ARG A 40 -7.76 -25.98 41.87
C ARG A 40 -7.55 -24.91 40.79
N HIS A 41 -6.44 -24.18 40.86
CA HIS A 41 -6.08 -23.09 39.96
C HIS A 41 -4.68 -23.30 39.34
N PRO A 42 -4.52 -24.32 38.48
CA PRO A 42 -3.24 -24.61 37.85
C PRO A 42 -2.77 -23.45 36.97
N LYS A 43 -1.46 -23.19 36.98
CA LYS A 43 -0.85 -22.13 36.15
C LYS A 43 -1.03 -22.45 34.67
N MET A 44 -1.46 -21.45 33.90
CA MET A 44 -1.59 -21.59 32.45
C MET A 44 -0.20 -21.70 31.79
N ALA A 45 -0.04 -22.66 30.88
CA ALA A 45 1.20 -22.82 30.10
C ALA A 45 1.46 -21.60 29.19
N CYS A 46 2.73 -21.23 29.00
CA CYS A 46 3.12 -20.04 28.23
C CYS A 46 2.53 -20.02 26.80
N SER A 47 2.48 -21.16 26.12
CA SER A 47 1.91 -21.26 24.76
C SER A 47 0.41 -20.96 24.72
N ARG A 48 -0.36 -21.42 25.72
CA ARG A 48 -1.78 -21.10 25.87
C ARG A 48 -1.99 -19.63 26.22
N ARG A 49 -1.10 -19.07 27.05
CA ARG A 49 -1.13 -17.65 27.38
C ARG A 49 -0.85 -16.78 26.15
N ALA A 50 0.09 -17.18 25.30
CA ALA A 50 0.39 -16.49 24.03
C ALA A 50 -0.82 -16.44 23.09
N LYS A 51 -1.64 -17.50 23.03
CA LYS A 51 -2.87 -17.53 22.21
C LYS A 51 -3.90 -16.47 22.61
N LEU A 52 -3.97 -16.07 23.88
CA LEU A 52 -4.86 -14.98 24.32
C LEU A 52 -4.45 -13.62 23.75
N PHE A 53 -3.17 -13.47 23.40
CA PHE A 53 -2.59 -12.28 22.78
C PHE A 53 -2.37 -12.46 21.26
N ALA A 54 -3.00 -13.47 20.66
CA ALA A 54 -2.92 -13.73 19.22
C ALA A 54 -4.18 -13.31 18.42
N PRO A 55 -4.94 -12.23 18.74
CA PRO A 55 -6.10 -11.84 17.94
C PRO A 55 -5.71 -11.43 16.51
N PHE A 56 -4.43 -11.15 16.24
CA PHE A 56 -3.91 -10.77 14.93
C PHE A 56 -3.30 -11.93 14.12
N ALA A 57 -3.31 -13.17 14.64
CA ALA A 57 -2.79 -14.33 13.90
C ALA A 57 -3.62 -14.69 12.65
N ALA A 58 -4.85 -14.18 12.53
CA ALA A 58 -5.64 -14.27 11.31
C ALA A 58 -5.26 -13.22 10.23
N LEU A 59 -4.49 -12.19 10.61
CA LEU A 59 -4.01 -11.13 9.72
C LEU A 59 -2.57 -11.34 9.24
N SER A 60 -1.83 -12.30 9.81
CA SER A 60 -0.51 -12.69 9.28
C SER A 60 -0.69 -13.31 7.89
N GLY A 61 -0.33 -12.54 6.85
CA GLY A 61 -0.57 -12.85 5.43
C GLY A 61 -1.55 -11.89 4.72
N PHE A 62 -2.30 -11.07 5.47
CA PHE A 62 -3.10 -9.98 4.87
C PHE A 62 -2.22 -8.82 4.41
N GLU A 63 -1.13 -8.54 5.13
CA GLU A 63 -0.14 -7.54 4.74
C GLU A 63 0.54 -7.88 3.41
N GLU A 64 0.80 -9.16 3.14
CA GLU A 64 1.38 -9.63 1.87
C GLU A 64 0.42 -9.46 0.71
N LYS A 65 -0.89 -9.74 0.92
CA LYS A 65 -1.93 -9.51 -0.09
C LYS A 65 -2.14 -8.02 -0.38
N ILE A 66 -2.19 -7.18 0.67
CA ILE A 66 -2.27 -5.73 0.49
C ILE A 66 -1.04 -5.22 -0.25
N ARG A 67 0.16 -5.65 0.13
CA ARG A 67 1.40 -5.20 -0.51
C ARG A 67 1.44 -5.59 -1.99
N ALA A 68 1.04 -6.82 -2.32
CA ALA A 68 0.96 -7.27 -3.71
C ALA A 68 -0.04 -6.44 -4.54
N GLU A 69 -1.17 -6.07 -3.96
CA GLU A 69 -2.19 -5.24 -4.61
C GLU A 69 -1.75 -3.77 -4.77
N GLU A 70 -1.09 -3.21 -3.75
CA GLU A 70 -0.51 -1.87 -3.78
C GLU A 70 0.68 -1.76 -4.76
N GLU A 71 1.51 -2.79 -4.90
CA GLU A 71 2.62 -2.82 -5.87
C GLU A 71 2.13 -2.73 -7.33
N THR A 72 0.95 -3.28 -7.63
CA THR A 72 0.36 -3.20 -8.98
C THR A 72 -0.26 -1.85 -9.31
N LEU A 73 -0.65 -1.05 -8.31
CA LEU A 73 -1.37 0.20 -8.53
C LEU A 73 -0.43 1.40 -8.56
N ALA A 74 -0.30 2.01 -9.73
CA ALA A 74 0.47 3.24 -9.92
C ALA A 74 -0.42 4.48 -9.88
N PRO A 75 0.06 5.62 -9.33
CA PRO A 75 -0.64 6.88 -9.45
C PRO A 75 -0.64 7.38 -10.90
N ARG A 76 -1.74 8.01 -11.32
CA ARG A 76 -1.80 8.68 -12.63
C ARG A 76 -0.70 9.74 -12.75
N ARG A 77 0.19 9.56 -13.72
CA ARG A 77 1.21 10.54 -14.11
C ARG A 77 0.63 11.48 -15.15
N PHE A 78 0.83 12.78 -14.94
CA PHE A 78 0.58 13.78 -15.95
C PHE A 78 1.88 13.98 -16.75
N PRO A 79 1.85 13.80 -18.09
CA PRO A 79 3.02 14.09 -18.92
C PRO A 79 3.37 15.59 -18.84
N ASP A 80 4.67 15.87 -18.88
CA ASP A 80 5.18 17.24 -19.00
C ASP A 80 4.81 17.85 -20.35
N ALA A 81 4.89 19.19 -20.47
CA ALA A 81 4.50 19.90 -21.70
C ALA A 81 5.24 19.39 -22.96
N GLU A 82 6.54 19.11 -22.84
CA GLU A 82 7.36 18.56 -23.93
C GLU A 82 6.89 17.17 -24.36
N ALA A 83 6.63 16.28 -23.39
CA ALA A 83 6.12 14.94 -23.66
C ALA A 83 4.72 14.97 -24.29
N GLN A 84 3.87 15.92 -23.89
CA GLN A 84 2.55 16.11 -24.47
C GLN A 84 2.64 16.61 -25.92
N GLU A 85 3.56 17.51 -26.24
CA GLU A 85 3.81 17.95 -27.62
C GLU A 85 4.30 16.81 -28.50
N GLU A 86 5.25 15.99 -28.02
CA GLU A 86 5.71 14.81 -28.75
C GLU A 86 4.57 13.82 -29.02
N LEU A 87 3.71 13.59 -28.04
CA LEU A 87 2.55 12.71 -28.17
C LEU A 87 1.59 13.25 -29.24
N ASN A 88 1.28 14.55 -29.21
CA ASN A 88 0.45 15.21 -30.21
C ASN A 88 1.05 15.12 -31.62
N ARG A 89 2.36 15.32 -31.78
CA ARG A 89 3.05 15.19 -33.07
C ARG A 89 2.91 13.77 -33.63
N LYS A 90 3.11 12.75 -32.77
CA LYS A 90 2.95 11.35 -33.18
C LYS A 90 1.51 10.99 -33.54
N LEU A 91 0.52 11.52 -32.81
CA LEU A 91 -0.89 11.34 -33.15
C LEU A 91 -1.24 11.97 -34.50
N ASN A 92 -0.71 13.16 -34.79
CA ASN A 92 -0.91 13.81 -36.10
C ASN A 92 -0.26 12.99 -37.23
N MET A 93 0.96 12.50 -37.04
CA MET A 93 1.62 11.61 -38.00
C MET A 93 0.79 10.35 -38.26
N LEU A 94 0.27 9.71 -37.20
CA LEU A 94 -0.63 8.55 -37.36
C LEU A 94 -1.90 8.89 -38.13
N ALA A 95 -2.50 10.06 -37.87
CA ALA A 95 -3.70 10.50 -38.57
C ALA A 95 -3.43 10.70 -40.08
N GLU A 96 -2.31 11.34 -40.43
CA GLU A 96 -1.90 11.54 -41.82
C GLU A 96 -1.63 10.21 -42.54
N MET A 97 -0.90 9.29 -41.91
CA MET A 97 -0.60 7.98 -42.48
C MET A 97 -1.86 7.13 -42.69
N THR A 98 -2.80 7.21 -41.74
CA THR A 98 -4.09 6.50 -41.85
C THR A 98 -4.96 7.10 -42.96
N ALA A 99 -4.98 8.43 -43.11
CA ALA A 99 -5.72 9.12 -44.16
C ALA A 99 -5.20 8.79 -45.58
N GLN A 100 -3.88 8.60 -45.72
CA GLN A 100 -3.25 8.25 -46.99
C GLN A 100 -3.48 6.78 -47.42
N LYS A 101 -4.17 5.97 -46.60
CA LYS A 101 -4.40 4.52 -46.82
C LYS A 101 -3.12 3.72 -47.09
N GLN A 102 -1.96 4.25 -46.68
CA GLN A 102 -0.68 3.60 -46.88
C GLN A 102 -0.43 2.61 -45.75
N ASN A 103 -0.73 1.34 -46.02
CA ASN A 103 -0.44 0.17 -45.18
C ASN A 103 -1.06 0.20 -43.76
N PRO A 104 -1.29 -0.97 -43.14
CA PRO A 104 -1.71 -1.02 -41.74
C PRO A 104 -0.55 -0.55 -40.84
N VAL A 105 -0.62 0.70 -40.37
CA VAL A 105 0.35 1.24 -39.41
C VAL A 105 0.19 0.54 -38.07
N ARG A 106 1.29 0.03 -37.52
CA ARG A 106 1.31 -0.59 -36.19
C ARG A 106 1.81 0.43 -35.18
N ALA A 107 1.16 0.47 -34.02
CA ALA A 107 1.60 1.32 -32.92
C ALA A 107 1.62 0.53 -31.61
N GLU A 108 2.59 0.85 -30.77
CA GLU A 108 2.64 0.46 -29.37
C GLU A 108 2.15 1.64 -28.53
N VAL A 109 1.12 1.39 -27.73
CA VAL A 109 0.39 2.41 -26.97
C VAL A 109 0.41 2.02 -25.50
N CYS A 110 0.93 2.91 -24.66
CA CYS A 110 0.84 2.80 -23.21
C CYS A 110 -0.20 3.80 -22.70
N PHE A 111 -1.23 3.30 -22.03
CA PHE A 111 -2.32 4.10 -21.48
C PHE A 111 -2.61 3.74 -20.02
N PHE A 112 -3.17 4.69 -19.30
CA PHE A 112 -3.57 4.55 -17.91
C PHE A 112 -5.01 4.03 -17.82
N GLN A 113 -5.20 2.89 -17.15
CA GLN A 113 -6.52 2.38 -16.81
C GLN A 113 -6.82 2.66 -15.34
N SER A 114 -7.77 3.55 -15.09
CA SER A 114 -8.28 3.83 -13.75
C SER A 114 -8.94 2.58 -13.17
N MET A 115 -8.53 2.19 -11.96
CA MET A 115 -9.17 1.11 -11.19
C MET A 115 -10.00 1.75 -10.10
N GLU A 116 -11.32 1.59 -10.15
CA GLU A 116 -12.19 2.00 -9.04
C GLU A 116 -12.00 1.05 -7.86
N THR A 117 -11.04 1.36 -7.00
CA THR A 117 -10.88 0.67 -5.73
C THR A 117 -11.82 1.32 -4.70
N GLU A 118 -12.51 0.52 -3.91
CA GLU A 118 -13.38 1.01 -2.80
C GLU A 118 -12.61 1.89 -1.82
N ARG A 119 -11.28 1.72 -1.76
CA ARG A 119 -10.33 2.56 -1.03
C ARG A 119 -9.89 3.74 -1.89
N LYS A 120 -10.79 4.71 -2.11
CA LYS A 120 -10.39 6.06 -2.56
C LYS A 120 -9.65 6.77 -1.42
N ASN A 121 -8.46 6.28 -1.09
CA ASN A 121 -7.57 6.87 -0.12
C ASN A 121 -6.97 8.16 -0.71
N GLY A 122 -7.74 9.25 -0.71
CA GLY A 122 -7.26 10.63 -0.85
C GLY A 122 -6.64 11.02 -2.20
N PHE A 123 -7.30 11.96 -2.88
CA PHE A 123 -6.78 12.90 -3.91
C PHE A 123 -6.05 12.36 -5.16
N ARG A 124 -5.61 11.09 -5.22
CA ARG A 124 -4.86 10.55 -6.36
C ARG A 124 -5.59 9.35 -6.97
N GLU A 125 -5.88 9.43 -8.27
CA GLU A 125 -6.37 8.29 -9.06
C GLU A 125 -5.26 7.22 -9.12
N LEU A 126 -5.57 6.03 -8.63
CA LEU A 126 -4.72 4.84 -8.73
C LEU A 126 -5.23 3.97 -9.88
N GLY A 127 -4.30 3.36 -10.61
CA GLY A 127 -4.63 2.53 -11.75
C GLY A 127 -3.43 1.75 -12.26
N VAL A 128 -3.61 1.10 -13.40
CA VAL A 128 -2.59 0.26 -14.03
C VAL A 128 -2.20 0.85 -15.38
N TYR A 129 -0.91 0.82 -15.69
CA TYR A 129 -0.42 1.15 -17.03
C TYR A 129 -0.39 -0.12 -17.87
N GLU A 130 -1.19 -0.15 -18.93
CA GLU A 130 -1.19 -1.24 -19.89
C GLU A 130 -0.53 -0.78 -21.18
N THR A 131 0.31 -1.66 -21.74
CA THR A 131 0.92 -1.46 -23.05
C THR A 131 0.29 -2.43 -24.03
N ILE A 132 -0.34 -1.90 -25.09
CA ILE A 132 -0.95 -2.69 -26.15
C ILE A 132 -0.26 -2.35 -27.46
N CYS A 133 0.09 -3.38 -28.24
CA CYS A 133 0.53 -3.23 -29.61
C CYS A 133 -0.57 -3.68 -30.58
N GLY A 134 -0.85 -2.87 -31.60
CA GLY A 134 -1.96 -3.14 -32.50
C GLY A 134 -1.89 -2.36 -33.80
N ARG A 135 -2.74 -2.75 -34.75
CA ARG A 135 -2.97 -1.97 -35.97
C ARG A 135 -3.86 -0.79 -35.64
N VAL A 136 -3.45 0.40 -36.06
CA VAL A 136 -4.23 1.63 -35.94
C VAL A 136 -5.26 1.64 -37.07
N MET A 137 -6.54 1.69 -36.71
CA MET A 137 -7.64 1.73 -37.66
C MET A 137 -8.01 3.16 -38.01
N ALA A 138 -8.11 4.01 -37.00
CA ALA A 138 -8.44 5.41 -37.15
C ALA A 138 -7.95 6.22 -35.95
N VAL A 139 -7.63 7.48 -36.21
CA VAL A 139 -7.38 8.50 -35.18
C VAL A 139 -8.53 9.50 -35.29
N CYS A 140 -9.44 9.50 -34.31
CA CYS A 140 -10.58 10.41 -34.30
C CYS A 140 -10.20 11.68 -33.52
N SER A 141 -9.99 12.78 -34.24
CA SER A 141 -9.67 14.07 -33.61
C SER A 141 -10.87 14.71 -32.92
N GLU A 142 -12.10 14.41 -33.37
CA GLU A 142 -13.35 14.97 -32.81
C GLU A 142 -13.63 14.38 -31.42
N GLU A 143 -13.63 13.05 -31.32
CA GLU A 143 -13.86 12.31 -30.08
C GLU A 143 -12.61 12.17 -29.20
N GLN A 144 -11.46 12.66 -29.67
CA GLN A 144 -10.15 12.52 -29.04
C GLN A 144 -9.82 11.06 -28.67
N GLN A 145 -9.98 10.16 -29.65
CA GLN A 145 -9.84 8.73 -29.46
C GLN A 145 -8.91 8.11 -30.52
N LEU A 146 -8.04 7.21 -30.04
CA LEU A 146 -7.23 6.32 -30.86
C LEU A 146 -7.93 4.97 -30.96
N ILE A 147 -8.31 4.59 -32.18
CA ILE A 147 -9.00 3.34 -32.47
C ILE A 147 -7.98 2.33 -32.99
N LEU A 148 -7.66 1.35 -32.14
CA LEU A 148 -6.89 0.17 -32.50
C LEU A 148 -7.86 -0.97 -32.85
N GLU A 149 -7.38 -1.98 -33.57
CA GLU A 149 -8.16 -3.17 -33.93
C GLU A 149 -8.85 -3.85 -32.71
N ASN A 150 -8.20 -3.82 -31.54
CA ASN A 150 -8.67 -4.52 -30.35
C ASN A 150 -9.24 -3.59 -29.25
N ARG A 151 -9.08 -2.26 -29.34
CA ARG A 151 -9.47 -1.33 -28.27
C ARG A 151 -9.55 0.12 -28.74
N CYS A 152 -10.47 0.89 -28.15
CA CYS A 152 -10.52 2.35 -28.28
C CYS A 152 -9.94 3.00 -27.04
N ILE A 153 -9.02 3.95 -27.21
CA ILE A 153 -8.29 4.61 -26.11
C ILE A 153 -8.48 6.12 -26.24
N ARG A 154 -8.83 6.82 -25.16
CA ARG A 154 -8.94 8.30 -25.15
C ARG A 154 -7.56 8.94 -25.07
N PHE A 155 -7.38 10.09 -25.71
CA PHE A 155 -6.11 10.83 -25.67
C PHE A 155 -5.72 11.25 -24.25
N ALA A 156 -6.71 11.55 -23.38
CA ALA A 156 -6.46 11.91 -21.99
C ALA A 156 -5.77 10.79 -21.18
N ASP A 157 -6.00 9.54 -21.55
CA ASP A 157 -5.46 8.37 -20.86
C ASP A 157 -4.14 7.87 -21.49
N LEU A 158 -3.71 8.46 -22.62
CA LEU A 158 -2.46 8.11 -23.28
C LEU A 158 -1.27 8.67 -22.51
N TYR A 159 -0.27 7.81 -22.30
CA TYR A 159 0.99 8.19 -21.67
C TYR A 159 2.16 8.16 -22.66
N ARG A 160 2.23 7.12 -23.50
CA ARG A 160 3.31 6.96 -24.48
C ARG A 160 2.81 6.29 -25.74
N LEU A 161 3.25 6.80 -26.87
CA LEU A 161 2.96 6.28 -28.20
C LEU A 161 4.27 6.06 -28.97
N ILE A 162 4.40 4.88 -29.59
CA ILE A 162 5.50 4.52 -30.47
C ILE A 162 4.90 3.96 -31.76
N ILE A 163 5.32 4.50 -32.90
CA ILE A 163 4.94 4.02 -34.24
C ILE A 163 5.98 3.00 -34.67
N LEU A 164 5.56 1.83 -35.14
CA LEU A 164 6.41 0.71 -35.56
C LEU A 164 6.54 0.63 -37.08
#